data_AF-A0A2T6ZSC4-F1
#
_entry.id   AF-A0A2T6ZSC4-F1
#
_cell.length_a   1.000
_cell.length_b   1.000
_cell.length_c   1.000
_cell.angle_alpha   90.00
_cell.angle_beta   90.00
_cell.angle_gamma   90.00
#
_symmetry.space_group_name_H-M   'P 1'
#
loop_
_entity.id
_entity.type
_entity.pdbx_description
1 polymer ?
#
loop_
_entity_poly.entity_id
_entity_poly.type
_entity_poly.pdbx_seq_one_letter_code
_entity_poly.pdbx_strand_id
1 'polypeptide(L)' 'TGYLTKPSATSKCAYCPYSVADEYLHAMDIPTGGKWKYFRAFDAMTITNWALLDFFFYAVGIRGWMFGV' A
#
# COMPACT_ATOMS: atom_id res chain seq x y z
N THR A 1 -1.29 -21.74 -16.44
CA THR A 1 -1.61 -23.13 -16.01
C THR A 1 -2.39 -23.03 -14.71
N GLY A 2 -3.69 -23.32 -14.71
CA GLY A 2 -4.54 -23.28 -13.50
C GLY A 2 -4.79 -24.68 -12.93
N TYR A 3 -5.33 -24.74 -11.71
CA TYR A 3 -5.41 -25.95 -10.89
C TYR A 3 -6.87 -26.23 -10.51
N LEU A 4 -7.22 -27.51 -10.40
CA LEU A 4 -8.48 -27.93 -9.82
C LEU A 4 -8.37 -27.84 -8.30
N THR A 5 -9.32 -27.16 -7.63
CA THR A 5 -9.32 -27.03 -6.15
C THR A 5 -9.48 -28.37 -5.44
N LYS A 6 -9.98 -29.41 -6.12
CA LYS A 6 -9.96 -30.80 -5.68
C LYS A 6 -9.62 -31.73 -6.86
N PRO A 7 -8.49 -32.45 -6.83
CA PRO A 7 -8.10 -33.36 -7.92
C PRO A 7 -8.98 -34.61 -8.04
N SER A 8 -9.87 -34.89 -7.07
CA SER A 8 -10.72 -36.08 -7.05
C SER A 8 -12.23 -35.81 -7.24
N ALA A 9 -12.63 -34.57 -7.56
CA ALA A 9 -14.04 -34.20 -7.65
C ALA A 9 -14.58 -34.42 -9.08
N THR A 10 -15.39 -35.48 -9.28
CA THR A 10 -15.93 -35.84 -10.61
C THR A 10 -17.22 -35.09 -11.00
N SER A 11 -17.86 -34.43 -10.04
CA SER A 11 -19.20 -33.80 -10.23
C SER A 11 -19.25 -32.28 -10.03
N LYS A 12 -18.22 -31.66 -9.43
CA LYS A 12 -18.06 -30.20 -9.29
C LYS A 12 -16.60 -29.80 -9.41
N CYS A 13 -16.10 -29.71 -10.64
CA CYS A 13 -14.76 -29.22 -10.95
C CYS A 13 -14.70 -27.70 -10.78
N ALA A 14 -14.35 -27.21 -9.59
CA ALA A 14 -14.03 -25.81 -9.41
C ALA A 14 -12.60 -25.55 -9.91
N TYR A 15 -12.48 -24.73 -10.96
CA TYR A 15 -11.21 -24.34 -11.57
C TYR A 15 -10.73 -23.04 -10.93
N CYS A 16 -9.56 -23.07 -10.29
CA CYS A 16 -8.90 -21.88 -9.80
C CYS A 16 -7.75 -21.52 -10.76
N PRO A 17 -7.86 -20.37 -11.47
CA PRO A 17 -6.80 -19.94 -12.38
C PRO A 17 -5.50 -19.53 -11.67
N TYR A 18 -5.55 -19.26 -10.37
CA TYR A 18 -4.40 -18.87 -9.53
C TYR A 18 -4.34 -19.76 -8.29
N SER A 19 -3.17 -20.33 -7.97
CA SER A 19 -2.96 -21.15 -6.75
C SER A 19 -2.41 -20.32 -5.60
N VAL A 20 -1.66 -19.27 -5.92
CA VAL A 20 -0.98 -18.40 -4.96
C VAL A 20 -1.41 -16.96 -5.22
N ALA A 21 -1.59 -16.19 -4.15
CA ALA A 21 -1.92 -14.77 -4.24
C ALA A 21 -0.88 -13.97 -5.06
N ASP A 22 0.36 -14.45 -5.11
CA ASP A 22 1.43 -13.86 -5.91
C ASP A 22 1.19 -13.97 -7.42
N GLU A 23 0.58 -15.06 -7.90
CA GLU A 23 0.22 -15.23 -9.32
C GLU A 23 -0.92 -14.28 -9.72
N TYR A 24 -1.85 -14.03 -8.80
CA TYR A 24 -2.91 -13.05 -8.97
C TYR A 24 -2.35 -11.62 -9.00
N LEU A 25 -1.41 -11.29 -8.11
CA LEU A 25 -0.75 -9.99 -8.09
C LEU A 25 0.12 -9.76 -9.34
N HIS A 26 0.79 -10.81 -9.84
CA HIS A 26 1.55 -10.77 -11.09
C HIS A 26 0.65 -10.59 -12.32
N ALA A 27 -0.56 -11.14 -12.32
CA ALA A 27 -1.53 -10.91 -13.40
C ALA A 27 -2.02 -9.46 -13.48
N MET A 28 -1.97 -8.73 -12.36
CA MET A 28 -2.31 -7.31 -12.29
C MET A 28 -1.08 -6.38 -12.46
N ASP A 29 0.05 -6.91 -12.92
CA ASP A 29 1.31 -6.19 -13.11
C ASP A 29 1.83 -5.49 -11.83
N ILE A 30 1.37 -5.94 -10.65
CA ILE A 30 1.85 -5.45 -9.37
C ILE A 30 3.00 -6.36 -8.96
N PRO A 31 4.27 -5.91 -9.05
CA PRO A 31 5.40 -6.73 -8.62
C PRO A 31 5.21 -7.07 -7.14
N THR A 32 5.20 -8.36 -6.81
CA THR A 32 4.97 -8.89 -5.47
C THR A 32 5.99 -8.37 -4.44
N GLY A 33 7.18 -7.97 -4.90
CA GLY A 33 8.21 -7.28 -4.10
C GLY A 33 8.07 -5.74 -3.98
N GLY A 34 7.12 -5.12 -4.69
CA GLY A 34 6.94 -3.67 -4.76
C GLY A 34 6.16 -3.03 -3.60
N LYS A 35 5.63 -3.83 -2.65
CA LYS A 35 4.77 -3.36 -1.56
C LYS A 35 5.40 -2.23 -0.74
N TRP A 36 6.71 -2.31 -0.52
CA TRP A 36 7.48 -1.30 0.22
C TRP A 36 7.51 0.08 -0.43
N LYS A 37 7.36 0.19 -1.76
CA LYS A 37 7.36 1.48 -2.46
C LYS A 37 6.10 2.28 -2.12
N TYR A 38 4.95 1.62 -2.14
CA TYR A 38 3.67 2.24 -1.78
C TYR A 38 3.59 2.57 -0.29
N PHE A 39 4.10 1.68 0.56
CA PHE A 39 4.19 1.94 2.00
C PHE A 39 5.07 3.17 2.30
N ARG A 40 6.24 3.28 1.64
CA ARG A 40 7.12 4.46 1.77
C ARG A 40 6.46 5.75 1.30
N ALA A 41 5.65 5.73 0.25
CA ALA A 41 4.95 6.92 -0.21
C ALA A 41 3.93 7.43 0.82
N PHE A 42 3.20 6.52 1.45
CA PHE A 42 2.26 6.85 2.52
C PHE A 42 2.98 7.40 3.77
N ASP A 43 4.05 6.73 4.18
CA ASP A 43 4.86 7.14 5.34
C ASP A 43 5.52 8.50 5.13
N ALA A 44 6.07 8.76 3.94
CA ALA A 44 6.66 10.05 3.59
C ALA A 44 5.66 11.21 3.72
N MET A 45 4.42 11.04 3.23
CA MET A 45 3.38 12.06 3.36
C MET A 45 3.03 12.33 4.84
N THR A 46 2.95 11.27 5.63
CA THR A 46 2.63 11.35 7.06
C THR A 46 3.71 12.11 7.82
N ILE A 47 4.99 11.77 7.58
CA ILE A 47 6.15 12.43 8.20
C ILE A 47 6.24 13.89 7.77
N THR A 48 6.06 14.19 6.48
CA THR A 48 6.09 15.58 5.99
C THR A 48 4.97 16.42 6.63
N ASN A 49 3.77 15.87 6.77
CA ASN A 49 2.66 16.57 7.41
C ASN A 49 2.90 16.80 8.91
N TRP A 50 3.42 15.79 9.62
CA TRP A 50 3.79 15.94 11.02
C TRP A 50 4.86 17.02 11.21
N ALA A 51 5.92 16.98 10.39
CA ALA A 51 6.97 18.01 10.41
C ALA A 51 6.44 19.41 10.09
N LEU A 52 5.46 19.53 9.19
CA LEU A 52 4.77 20.80 8.90
C LEU A 52 3.99 21.29 10.13
N LEU A 53 3.26 20.42 10.82
CA LEU A 53 2.54 20.78 12.04
C LEU A 53 3.50 21.24 13.14
N ASP A 54 4.60 20.52 13.37
CA ASP A 54 5.64 20.94 14.33
C ASP A 54 6.26 22.28 13.93
N PHE A 55 6.54 22.48 12.63
CA PHE A 55 7.04 23.75 12.12
C PHE A 55 6.06 24.90 12.38
N PHE A 56 4.77 24.72 12.09
CA PHE A 56 3.76 25.75 12.33
C PHE A 56 3.55 26.04 13.82
N PHE A 57 3.49 24.99 14.65
CA PHE A 57 3.38 25.14 16.11
C PHE A 57 4.58 25.91 16.67
N TYR A 58 5.79 25.58 16.22
CA TYR A 58 7.00 26.26 16.63
C TYR A 58 7.08 27.70 16.11
N ALA A 59 6.81 27.93 14.83
CA ALA A 59 6.91 29.23 14.18
C ALA A 59 5.88 30.23 14.74
N VAL A 60 4.61 29.83 14.83
CA VAL A 60 3.51 30.71 15.28
C VAL A 60 3.43 30.74 16.81
N GLY A 61 3.56 29.59 17.48
CA GLY A 61 3.34 29.47 18.92
C GLY A 61 4.52 29.93 19.77
N ILE A 62 5.75 29.58 19.40
CA ILE A 62 6.95 29.92 20.19
C ILE A 62 7.63 31.17 19.63
N ARG A 63 7.85 31.21 18.30
CA ARG A 63 8.54 32.34 17.65
C ARG A 63 7.65 33.52 17.30
N GLY A 64 6.32 33.38 17.44
CA GLY A 64 5.37 34.48 17.21
C GLY A 64 5.33 34.99 15.77
N TRP A 65 5.71 34.16 14.78
CA TRP A 65 5.65 34.55 13.38
C TRP A 65 4.19 34.77 12.97
N MET A 66 3.82 36.02 12.74
CA MET A 66 2.55 36.37 12.09
C MET A 66 2.76 36.31 10.58
N PHE A 67 1.99 35.44 9.91
CA PHE A 67 1.95 35.44 8.45
C PHE A 67 1.11 36.63 7.99
N GLY A 68 1.78 37.76 7.76
CA GLY A 68 1.22 38.94 7.11
C GLY A 68 0.71 40.03 8.04
N VAL A 69 1.60 40.62 8.85
CA VAL A 69 1.84 42.08 9.06
C VAL A 69 3.30 42.24 9.47
#